data_AF-A0AAU9T546-F1
#
_entry.id   AF-A0AAU9T546-F1
#
_cell.length_a   1.000
_cell.length_b   1.000
_cell.length_c   1.000
_cell.angle_alpha   90.00
_cell.angle_beta   90.00
_cell.angle_gamma   90.00
#
_symmetry.space_group_name_H-M   'P 1'
#
loop_
_entity.id
_entity.type
_entity.pdbx_description
1 polymer ?
#
loop_
_entity_poly.entity_id
_entity_poly.type
_entity_poly.pdbx_seq_one_letter_code
_entity_poly.pdbx_strand_id
1 'polypeptide(L)'
;MESDSKEMFAFGSSEGDLRRLYPNKWPSEELLPLWRQTMECYYKTVIDAGKKLLHLVALALDLEENFFERVGGFNDQAPVVRLLRELNPSGEESCGASAHSDFGMITLLATDGVPGLQVCRDKDKEPNIWEDVPVIKG
;
A
#
# COMPACT_ATOMS: atom_id res chain seq x y z
N MET A 1 17.63 -1.15 18.58
CA MET A 1 16.87 -1.37 17.35
C MET A 1 15.55 -1.97 17.78
N GLU A 2 14.51 -1.14 17.79
CA GLU A 2 13.16 -1.52 18.19
C GLU A 2 12.59 -2.43 17.09
N SER A 3 12.06 -3.59 17.47
CA SER A 3 11.52 -4.56 16.51
C SER A 3 10.07 -4.20 16.23
N ASP A 4 9.75 -3.84 14.98
CA ASP A 4 8.37 -3.68 14.52
C ASP A 4 7.58 -4.96 14.86
N SER A 5 6.58 -4.86 15.73
CA SER A 5 5.78 -6.00 16.22
C SER A 5 4.61 -6.31 15.28
N LYS A 6 4.91 -6.48 13.98
CA LYS A 6 3.91 -6.69 12.93
C LYS A 6 4.21 -7.92 12.07
N GLU A 7 3.15 -8.57 11.63
CA GLU A 7 3.20 -9.59 10.57
C GLU A 7 2.85 -8.95 9.23
N MET A 8 3.52 -9.39 8.17
CA MET A 8 3.31 -8.88 6.82
C MET A 8 3.16 -10.02 5.81
N PHE A 9 2.14 -9.93 4.96
CA PHE A 9 2.03 -10.74 3.76
C PHE A 9 2.02 -9.81 2.54
N ALA A 10 2.99 -9.99 1.63
CA ALA A 10 3.16 -9.12 0.47
C ALA A 10 3.06 -9.90 -0.84
N PHE A 11 2.42 -9.30 -1.83
CA PHE A 11 2.29 -9.86 -3.17
C PHE A 11 2.18 -8.76 -4.23
N GLY A 12 2.71 -9.05 -5.42
CA GLY A 12 2.64 -8.18 -6.59
C GLY A 12 1.79 -8.79 -7.71
N SER A 13 1.95 -8.28 -8.93
CA SER A 13 1.25 -8.80 -10.10
C SER A 13 1.54 -10.29 -10.33
N SER A 14 0.53 -11.04 -10.75
CA SER A 14 0.68 -12.42 -11.23
C SER A 14 1.09 -12.47 -12.72
N GLU A 15 1.26 -11.30 -13.35
CA GLU A 15 1.57 -11.13 -14.77
C GLU A 15 2.92 -10.40 -14.95
N GLY A 16 3.48 -10.44 -16.16
CA GLY A 16 4.74 -9.75 -16.49
C GLY A 16 6.03 -10.45 -16.03
N ASP A 17 7.17 -9.81 -16.29
CA ASP A 17 8.50 -10.37 -16.06
C ASP A 17 8.90 -10.41 -14.58
N LEU A 18 8.45 -9.44 -13.78
CA LEU A 18 8.70 -9.42 -12.34
C LEU A 18 8.17 -10.68 -11.65
N ARG A 19 7.01 -11.20 -12.06
CA ARG A 19 6.46 -12.46 -11.55
C ARG A 19 7.35 -13.67 -11.86
N ARG A 20 8.07 -13.66 -12.98
CA ARG A 20 8.99 -14.76 -13.35
C ARG A 20 10.25 -14.73 -12.47
N LEU A 21 10.75 -13.54 -12.18
CA LEU A 21 11.94 -13.34 -11.36
C LEU A 21 11.64 -13.50 -9.85
N TYR A 22 10.46 -13.05 -9.42
CA TYR A 22 10.04 -12.99 -8.02
C TYR A 22 8.59 -13.48 -7.87
N PRO A 23 8.34 -14.81 -7.94
CA PRO A 23 6.99 -15.34 -7.86
C PRO A 23 6.39 -15.16 -6.46
N ASN A 24 5.13 -14.71 -6.41
CA ASN A 24 4.34 -14.60 -5.19
C ASN A 24 4.31 -15.94 -4.41
N LYS A 25 4.45 -15.86 -3.09
CA LYS A 25 4.42 -17.02 -2.18
C LYS A 25 3.02 -17.18 -1.59
N TRP A 26 2.19 -17.94 -2.29
CA TRP A 26 0.81 -18.19 -1.86
C TRP A 26 0.73 -19.31 -0.82
N PRO A 27 -0.13 -19.18 0.21
CA PRO A 27 -0.57 -20.29 1.04
C PRO A 27 -1.17 -21.42 0.18
N SER A 28 -1.14 -22.66 0.69
CA SER A 28 -1.80 -23.77 -0.01
C SER A 28 -3.32 -23.61 0.03
N GLU A 29 -4.00 -24.11 -1.00
CA GLU A 29 -5.47 -24.14 -1.06
C GLU A 29 -6.08 -24.98 0.07
N GLU A 30 -5.34 -25.94 0.62
CA GLU A 30 -5.78 -26.71 1.79
C GLU A 30 -5.77 -25.87 3.08
N LEU A 31 -4.78 -24.98 3.23
CA LEU A 31 -4.63 -24.14 4.42
C LEU A 31 -5.58 -22.93 4.37
N LEU A 32 -5.66 -22.27 3.22
CA LEU A 32 -6.51 -21.10 2.99
C LEU A 32 -7.21 -21.19 1.62
N PRO A 33 -8.34 -21.90 1.53
CA PRO A 33 -9.10 -22.01 0.30
C PRO A 33 -9.49 -20.64 -0.27
N LEU A 34 -9.39 -20.47 -1.59
CA LEU A 34 -9.77 -19.24 -2.32
C LEU A 34 -8.94 -17.99 -1.99
N TRP A 35 -7.94 -18.09 -1.12
CA TRP A 35 -7.14 -16.94 -0.70
C TRP A 35 -6.44 -16.28 -1.88
N ARG A 36 -5.74 -17.09 -2.69
CA ARG A 36 -5.02 -16.60 -3.87
C ARG A 36 -5.98 -15.89 -4.84
N GLN A 37 -7.10 -16.51 -5.17
CA GLN A 37 -8.07 -15.94 -6.10
C GLN A 37 -8.61 -14.60 -5.58
N THR A 38 -8.93 -14.53 -4.29
CA THR A 38 -9.43 -13.31 -3.65
C THR A 38 -8.39 -12.20 -3.69
N MET A 39 -7.13 -12.52 -3.35
CA MET A 39 -6.03 -11.55 -3.36
C MET A 39 -5.65 -11.08 -4.76
N GLU A 40 -5.66 -11.95 -5.77
CA GLU A 40 -5.43 -11.56 -7.16
C GLU A 40 -6.57 -10.67 -7.71
N CYS A 41 -7.82 -10.92 -7.30
CA CYS A 41 -8.96 -10.07 -7.62
C CYS A 41 -8.84 -8.69 -6.93
N TYR A 42 -8.47 -8.69 -5.64
CA TYR A 42 -8.24 -7.46 -4.88
C TYR A 42 -7.13 -6.62 -5.52
N TYR A 43 -6.01 -7.23 -5.89
CA TYR A 43 -4.90 -6.58 -6.60
C TYR A 43 -5.40 -5.82 -7.82
N LYS A 44 -6.10 -6.50 -8.74
CA LYS A 44 -6.62 -5.88 -9.97
C LYS A 44 -7.52 -4.68 -9.68
N THR A 45 -8.42 -4.85 -8.70
CA THR A 45 -9.36 -3.81 -8.29
C THR A 45 -8.65 -2.56 -7.76
N VAL A 46 -7.66 -2.72 -6.88
CA VAL A 46 -6.93 -1.57 -6.31
C VAL A 46 -5.99 -0.91 -7.31
N ILE A 47 -5.41 -1.66 -8.24
CA ILE A 47 -4.60 -1.09 -9.32
C ILE A 47 -5.45 -0.26 -10.26
N ASP A 48 -6.64 -0.73 -10.63
CA ASP A 48 -7.55 0.04 -11.49
C ASP A 48 -8.02 1.32 -10.80
N ALA A 49 -8.28 1.28 -9.49
CA ALA A 49 -8.57 2.47 -8.70
C ALA A 49 -7.38 3.45 -8.66
N GLY A 50 -6.17 2.94 -8.44
CA GLY A 50 -4.94 3.74 -8.43
C GLY A 50 -4.66 4.44 -9.77
N LYS A 51 -4.86 3.74 -10.89
CA LYS A 51 -4.74 4.33 -12.23
C LYS A 51 -5.73 5.47 -12.46
N LYS A 52 -6.99 5.29 -12.07
CA LYS A 52 -8.02 6.35 -12.15
C LYS A 52 -7.63 7.55 -11.31
N LEU A 53 -7.12 7.35 -10.09
CA LEU A 53 -6.65 8.46 -9.25
C LEU A 53 -5.46 9.19 -9.88
N LEU A 54 -4.50 8.46 -10.47
CA LEU A 54 -3.38 9.09 -11.16
C LEU A 54 -3.79 9.87 -12.40
N HIS A 55 -4.81 9.43 -13.13
CA HIS A 55 -5.41 10.23 -14.21
C HIS A 55 -6.02 11.54 -13.67
N LEU A 56 -6.72 11.48 -12.54
CA LEU A 56 -7.25 12.69 -11.89
C LEU A 56 -6.13 13.62 -11.41
N VAL A 57 -5.04 13.08 -10.86
CA VAL A 57 -3.85 13.86 -10.48
C VAL A 57 -3.23 14.53 -11.71
N ALA A 58 -3.12 13.83 -12.85
CA ALA A 58 -2.61 14.42 -14.09
C ALA A 58 -3.45 15.63 -14.52
N LEU A 59 -4.78 15.48 -14.52
CA LEU A 59 -5.71 16.57 -14.83
C LEU A 59 -5.59 17.74 -13.86
N ALA A 60 -5.44 17.48 -12.56
CA ALA A 60 -5.26 18.52 -11.54
C ALA A 60 -3.93 19.30 -11.68
N LEU A 61 -2.97 18.74 -12.41
CA LEU A 61 -1.68 19.37 -12.75
C LEU A 61 -1.70 20.02 -14.15
N ASP A 62 -2.88 20.16 -14.77
CA ASP A 62 -3.05 20.65 -16.15
C ASP A 62 -2.27 19.82 -17.20
N LEU A 63 -2.10 18.53 -16.95
CA LEU A 63 -1.50 17.57 -17.88
C LEU A 63 -2.58 16.79 -18.63
N GLU A 64 -2.18 16.07 -19.68
CA GLU A 64 -3.05 15.10 -20.35
C GLU A 64 -3.46 13.97 -19.41
N GLU A 65 -4.72 13.51 -19.46
CA GLU A 65 -5.27 12.49 -18.54
C GLU A 65 -4.40 11.23 -18.43
N ASN A 66 -3.87 10.75 -19.58
CA ASN A 66 -3.02 9.57 -19.67
C ASN A 66 -1.52 9.88 -19.61
N PHE A 67 -1.12 11.04 -19.09
CA PHE A 67 0.28 11.47 -19.04
C PHE A 67 1.19 10.42 -18.39
N PHE A 68 0.82 9.93 -17.20
CA PHE A 68 1.62 8.93 -16.46
C PHE A 68 1.74 7.60 -17.20
N GLU A 69 0.70 7.17 -17.92
CA GLU A 69 0.76 5.98 -18.76
C GLU A 69 1.75 6.16 -19.91
N ARG A 70 1.67 7.30 -20.60
CA ARG A 70 2.51 7.62 -21.76
C ARG A 70 4.00 7.67 -21.43
N VAL A 71 4.35 8.20 -20.26
CA VAL A 71 5.75 8.26 -19.79
C VAL A 71 6.21 6.94 -19.17
N GLY A 72 5.38 5.90 -19.23
CA GLY A 72 5.73 4.55 -18.76
C GLY A 72 5.58 4.33 -17.26
N GLY A 73 4.85 5.20 -16.55
CA GLY A 73 4.59 5.07 -15.11
C GLY A 73 3.86 3.79 -14.71
N PHE A 74 3.28 3.07 -15.67
CA PHE A 74 2.61 1.77 -15.44
C PHE A 74 3.34 0.56 -16.06
N ASN A 75 4.46 0.78 -16.76
CA ASN A 75 5.14 -0.27 -17.52
C ASN A 75 5.83 -1.28 -16.60
N ASP A 76 6.31 -0.83 -15.44
CA ASP A 76 6.78 -1.70 -14.38
C ASP A 76 5.62 -1.97 -13.42
N GLN A 77 4.94 -3.12 -13.60
CA GLN A 77 3.91 -3.61 -12.67
C GLN A 77 4.51 -4.04 -11.31
N ALA A 78 5.31 -3.15 -10.72
CA ALA A 78 5.85 -3.23 -9.38
C ALA A 78 4.90 -2.76 -8.26
N PRO A 79 3.61 -2.38 -8.45
CA PRO A 79 2.74 -2.19 -7.29
C PRO A 79 2.72 -3.46 -6.45
N VAL A 80 2.95 -3.29 -5.14
CA VAL A 80 2.94 -4.35 -4.15
C VAL A 80 1.80 -4.08 -3.19
N VAL A 81 0.95 -5.08 -2.98
CA VAL A 81 -0.01 -5.06 -1.88
C VAL A 81 0.68 -5.61 -0.64
N ARG A 82 0.58 -4.90 0.48
CA ARG A 82 1.09 -5.31 1.78
C ARG A 82 -0.09 -5.44 2.74
N LEU A 83 -0.37 -6.68 3.15
CA LEU A 83 -1.30 -6.95 4.24
C LEU A 83 -0.50 -6.90 5.54
N LEU A 84 -0.92 -6.05 6.47
CA LEU A 84 -0.25 -5.80 7.74
C LEU A 84 -1.18 -6.18 8.89
N ARG A 85 -0.61 -6.82 9.91
CA ARG A 85 -1.30 -7.09 11.18
C ARG A 85 -0.37 -6.77 12.34
N GLU A 86 -0.80 -5.85 13.20
CA GLU A 86 -0.12 -5.56 14.46
C GLU A 86 -0.42 -6.66 15.49
N LEU A 87 0.62 -7.21 16.11
CA LEU A 87 0.49 -8.35 17.04
C LEU A 87 0.27 -7.93 18.49
N ASN A 88 0.75 -6.75 18.89
CA ASN A 88 0.75 -6.30 20.29
C ASN A 88 0.29 -4.83 20.41
N PRO A 89 -1.02 -4.53 20.28
CA PRO A 89 -1.52 -3.16 20.34
C PRO A 89 -1.49 -2.54 21.75
N SER A 90 -1.08 -3.29 22.78
CA SER A 90 -1.26 -2.94 24.20
C SER A 90 0.02 -2.54 24.95
N GLY A 91 1.11 -2.26 24.26
CA GLY A 91 2.30 -1.67 24.88
C GLY A 91 2.22 -0.15 24.81
N GLU A 92 2.26 0.55 25.95
CA GLU A 92 2.25 2.03 26.02
C GLU A 92 3.44 2.69 25.25
N GLU A 93 4.41 1.89 24.80
CA GLU A 93 5.59 2.30 24.03
C GLU A 93 5.77 1.54 22.70
N SER A 94 4.76 0.82 22.18
CA SER A 94 4.94 0.05 20.94
C SER A 94 4.76 0.93 19.70
N CYS A 95 5.85 1.32 19.06
CA CYS A 95 5.85 1.85 17.71
C CYS A 95 5.53 0.70 16.72
N GLY A 96 4.32 0.69 16.12
CA GLY A 96 3.94 -0.31 15.12
C GLY A 96 4.73 -0.19 13.81
N ALA A 97 4.99 1.05 13.39
CA ALA A 97 5.91 1.37 12.32
C ALA A 97 6.58 2.72 12.58
N SER A 98 7.90 2.81 12.40
CA SER A 98 8.64 4.06 12.52
C SER A 98 8.27 5.06 11.42
N ALA A 99 8.57 6.34 11.64
CA ALA A 99 8.36 7.40 10.65
C ALA A 99 9.10 7.09 9.34
N HIS A 100 8.36 7.04 8.23
CA HIS A 100 8.92 6.82 6.89
C HIS A 100 8.02 7.44 5.82
N SER A 101 8.51 7.44 4.57
CA SER A 101 7.70 7.69 3.38
C SER A 101 7.76 6.46 2.48
N ASP A 102 6.64 6.15 1.83
CA ASP A 102 6.59 5.07 0.86
C ASP A 102 7.35 5.41 -0.42
N PHE A 103 7.85 4.37 -1.08
CA PHE A 103 8.34 4.47 -2.44
C PHE A 103 7.18 4.31 -3.42
N GLY A 104 7.23 5.02 -4.55
CA GLY A 104 6.24 4.92 -5.62
C GLY A 104 5.53 6.25 -5.90
N MET A 105 4.44 6.19 -6.67
CA MET A 105 3.66 7.37 -7.05
C MET A 105 2.54 7.68 -6.05
N ILE A 106 1.79 6.67 -5.63
CA ILE A 106 0.68 6.78 -4.68
C ILE A 106 0.58 5.51 -3.83
N THR A 107 0.12 5.67 -2.58
CA THR A 107 -0.28 4.57 -1.70
C THR A 107 -1.79 4.63 -1.47
N LEU A 108 -2.47 3.50 -1.68
CA LEU A 108 -3.86 3.32 -1.26
C LEU A 108 -3.86 2.47 0.00
N LEU A 109 -4.43 3.01 1.08
CA LEU A 109 -4.48 2.33 2.37
C LEU A 109 -5.93 2.08 2.78
N ALA A 110 -6.24 0.81 3.04
CA ALA A 110 -7.47 0.37 3.68
C ALA A 110 -7.12 -0.13 5.08
N THR A 111 -7.93 0.22 6.08
CA THR A 111 -7.76 -0.18 7.47
C THR A 111 -8.95 -1.01 7.95
N ASP A 112 -8.76 -1.79 9.01
CA ASP A 112 -9.82 -2.56 9.68
C ASP A 112 -10.68 -1.70 10.64
N GLY A 113 -10.41 -0.39 10.69
CA GLY A 113 -11.06 0.57 11.56
C GLY A 113 -10.41 0.73 12.93
N VAL A 114 -9.30 0.04 13.22
CA VAL A 114 -8.49 0.29 14.41
C VAL A 114 -7.66 1.56 14.17
N PRO A 115 -7.76 2.59 15.04
CA PRO A 115 -6.96 3.81 14.91
C PRO A 115 -5.48 3.53 15.22
N GLY A 116 -4.58 4.35 14.65
CA GLY A 116 -3.14 4.25 14.90
C GLY A 116 -2.25 4.88 13.84
N LEU A 117 -2.80 5.25 12.68
CA LEU A 117 -2.03 5.94 11.64
C LEU A 117 -1.90 7.43 11.95
N GLN A 118 -0.66 7.93 11.88
CA GLN A 118 -0.35 9.35 11.93
C GLN A 118 0.38 9.79 10.66
N VAL A 119 0.13 11.02 10.19
CA VAL A 119 0.78 11.60 9.02
C VAL A 119 1.50 12.89 9.37
N CYS A 120 2.70 13.06 8.81
CA CYS A 120 3.41 14.34 8.83
C CYS A 120 3.35 14.97 7.44
N ARG A 121 2.65 16.10 7.31
CA ARG A 121 2.44 16.76 6.01
C ARG A 121 3.69 17.46 5.49
N ASP A 122 4.50 17.99 6.41
CA ASP A 122 5.73 18.71 6.10
C ASP A 122 6.86 18.12 6.94
N LYS A 123 7.57 17.17 6.32
CA LYS A 123 8.68 16.44 6.96
C LYS A 123 9.93 17.30 7.16
N ASP A 124 10.03 18.44 6.46
CA ASP A 124 11.20 19.31 6.52
C ASP A 124 11.05 20.40 7.60
N LYS A 125 9.86 20.52 8.20
CA LYS A 125 9.57 21.46 9.29
C LYS A 125 10.03 20.93 10.65
N GLU A 126 10.65 21.80 11.43
CA GLU A 126 11.08 21.54 12.80
C GLU A 126 10.28 22.37 13.84
N PRO A 127 9.62 21.75 14.84
CA PRO A 127 9.47 20.31 15.00
C PRO A 127 8.49 19.72 13.97
N ASN A 128 8.65 18.43 13.65
CA ASN A 128 7.65 17.71 12.86
C ASN A 128 6.31 17.70 13.61
N ILE A 129 5.22 17.95 12.89
CA ILE A 129 3.85 17.89 13.40
C ILE A 129 3.19 16.63 12.84
N TRP A 130 2.71 15.78 13.73
CA TRP A 130 2.02 14.53 13.41
C TRP A 130 0.52 14.70 13.65
N GLU A 131 -0.28 14.32 12.66
CA GLU A 131 -1.75 14.38 12.70
C GLU A 131 -2.32 12.96 12.66
N ASP A 132 -3.26 12.65 13.56
CA ASP A 132 -3.99 11.38 13.51
C ASP A 132 -4.88 11.33 12.26
N VAL A 133 -4.83 10.20 11.54
CA VAL A 133 -5.73 9.95 10.42
C VAL A 133 -7.04 9.38 10.96
N PRO A 134 -8.18 10.07 10.80
CA PRO A 134 -9.45 9.58 11.31
C PRO A 134 -9.87 8.31 10.57
N VAL A 135 -10.46 7.38 11.33
CA VAL A 135 -11.06 6.18 10.75
C VAL A 135 -12.36 6.56 10.04
N ILE A 136 -12.45 6.26 8.75
CA ILE A 136 -13.65 6.47 7.93
C ILE A 136 -14.13 5.10 7.44
N LYS A 137 -15.40 4.79 7.67
CA LYS A 137 -16.02 3.58 7.09
C LYS A 137 -16.26 3.82 5.59
N GLY A 138 -15.78 2.88 4.77
CA GLY A 138 -16.00 2.85 3.32
C GLY A 138 -17.38 2.35 2.92
#